data_AF-A0A0N1ID82-F1
#
_entry.id   AF-A0A0N1ID82-F1
#
_cell.length_a   1.000
_cell.length_b   1.000
_cell.length_c   1.000
_cell.angle_alpha   90.00
_cell.angle_beta   90.00
_cell.angle_gamma   90.00
#
_symmetry.space_group_name_H-M   'P 1'
#
loop_
_entity.id
_entity.type
_entity.pdbx_description
1 polymer ?
#
loop_
_entity_poly.entity_id
_entity_poly.type
_entity_poly.pdbx_seq_one_letter_code
_entity_poly.pdbx_strand_id
1 'polypeptide(L)'
;MDFGFTGIWQWRSALDFVYVYKLYTPLDGFEENGLVLKNVFGVNTGGGLDTELSMRLSKHKFGIAILLVDKGKGLLDVVKDRFQHKPSDPDMFVENFDTTANVVLDTLYYPTITFHAHMMKTYTEMRNTLNLVTPFQAIKELKSVYTVDITIGEKFNVTCVALLYNGTYWHEISYKILYEYECGEDDAYQSYLASVGIATPLAVLPGLEARVSARLEDALWKMAADISMPSFTVNALARLELDDPFIETSGSLNLTSTYLEDYFIKMEFKKDFSDVESVDMPQVQGKEMFLKSRVDAYPGLRRVLSVQAATPLRKLSFLKGDTDFEFGPKTGYLLCKYELPDMKGDGDLKWSFLIGDLYITVRI
;
A
#
# COMPACT_ATOMS: atom_id res chain seq x y z
N MET A 1 65.72 -17.30 13.46
CA MET A 1 64.46 -16.60 13.15
C MET A 1 64.31 -15.55 14.20
N ASP A 2 64.41 -14.29 13.81
CA ASP A 2 64.56 -13.18 14.74
C ASP A 2 63.18 -12.61 15.09
N PHE A 3 62.97 -12.34 16.38
CA PHE A 3 61.82 -11.58 16.84
C PHE A 3 61.92 -10.17 16.30
N GLY A 4 60.90 -9.72 15.56
CA GLY A 4 60.92 -8.44 14.86
C GLY A 4 59.63 -7.68 15.11
N PHE A 5 59.68 -6.35 14.99
CA PHE A 5 58.51 -5.50 15.10
C PHE A 5 58.59 -4.34 14.12
N THR A 6 57.46 -4.01 13.51
CA THR A 6 57.31 -2.79 12.70
C THR A 6 56.09 -2.02 13.20
N GLY A 7 56.26 -0.72 13.40
CA GLY A 7 55.21 0.18 13.87
C GLY A 7 55.08 1.37 12.93
N ILE A 8 53.86 1.73 12.58
CA ILE A 8 53.52 2.99 11.94
C ILE A 8 52.62 3.74 12.91
N TRP A 9 53.03 4.93 13.33
CA TRP A 9 52.22 5.84 14.12
C TRP A 9 52.10 7.18 13.41
N GLN A 10 50.89 7.71 13.36
CA GLN A 10 50.61 9.06 12.93
C GLN A 10 49.50 9.61 13.83
N TRP A 11 49.78 10.70 14.53
CA TRP A 11 48.78 11.37 15.35
C TRP A 11 48.68 12.82 14.92
N ARG A 12 47.46 13.26 14.60
CA ARG A 12 47.15 14.65 14.25
C ARG A 12 46.13 15.25 15.21
N SER A 13 45.13 14.47 15.61
CA SER A 13 44.13 14.87 16.61
C SER A 13 43.46 13.65 17.24
N ALA A 14 42.56 13.87 18.20
CA ALA A 14 41.75 12.81 18.80
C ALA A 14 40.80 12.10 17.80
N LEU A 15 40.53 12.69 16.64
CA LEU A 15 39.70 12.13 15.56
C LEU A 15 40.50 11.83 14.28
N ASP A 16 41.83 12.02 14.32
CA ASP A 16 42.73 11.77 13.17
C ASP A 16 44.04 11.15 13.69
N PHE A 17 44.05 9.83 13.76
CA PHE A 17 45.19 9.01 14.17
C PHE A 17 45.24 7.66 13.44
N VAL A 18 46.46 7.15 13.27
CA VAL A 18 46.73 5.83 12.71
C VAL A 18 47.82 5.18 13.55
N TYR A 19 47.52 4.03 14.12
CA TYR A 19 48.46 3.16 14.82
C TYR A 19 48.39 1.77 14.20
N VAL A 20 49.46 1.34 13.56
CA VAL A 20 49.60 0.00 13.00
C VAL A 20 50.83 -0.63 13.61
N TYR A 21 50.64 -1.76 14.27
CA TYR A 21 51.70 -2.54 14.87
C TYR A 21 51.71 -3.91 14.23
N LYS A 22 52.88 -4.36 13.76
CA LYS A 22 53.09 -5.73 13.28
C LYS A 22 54.23 -6.35 14.06
N LEU A 23 53.95 -7.50 14.66
CA LEU A 23 54.87 -8.30 15.45
C LEU A 23 55.19 -9.59 14.69
N TYR A 24 56.47 -9.83 14.47
CA TYR A 24 56.99 -11.03 13.84
C TYR A 24 57.55 -11.94 14.92
N THR A 25 57.00 -13.15 15.06
CA THR A 25 57.44 -14.10 16.08
C THR A 25 57.89 -15.42 15.45
N PRO A 26 58.83 -16.17 16.08
CA PRO A 26 59.24 -17.49 15.60
C PRO A 26 58.27 -18.61 16.01
N LEU A 27 57.11 -18.28 16.58
CA LEU A 27 56.11 -19.26 17.03
C LEU A 27 55.29 -19.75 15.84
N ASP A 28 55.22 -21.08 15.69
CA ASP A 28 54.43 -21.75 14.65
C ASP A 28 52.95 -21.38 14.81
N GLY A 29 52.36 -20.84 13.74
CA GLY A 29 51.00 -20.31 13.75
C GLY A 29 50.84 -18.92 14.40
N PHE A 30 51.92 -18.19 14.67
CA PHE A 30 51.92 -16.79 15.14
C PHE A 30 53.04 -15.95 14.48
N GLU A 31 53.43 -16.32 13.27
CA GLU A 31 54.59 -15.75 12.57
C GLU A 31 54.40 -14.26 12.27
N GLU A 32 53.17 -13.87 11.94
CA GLU A 32 52.77 -12.48 11.73
C GLU A 32 51.54 -12.15 12.56
N ASN A 33 51.72 -11.31 13.58
CA ASN A 33 50.63 -10.75 14.34
C ASN A 33 50.54 -9.25 14.06
N GLY A 34 49.33 -8.70 14.06
CA GLY A 34 49.11 -7.29 13.77
C GLY A 34 48.04 -6.69 14.65
N LEU A 35 48.19 -5.43 15.01
CA LEU A 35 47.15 -4.60 15.60
C LEU A 35 47.01 -3.34 14.75
N VAL A 36 45.79 -3.04 14.33
CA VAL A 36 45.42 -1.82 13.61
C VAL A 36 44.41 -1.08 14.48
N LEU A 37 44.77 0.16 14.82
CA LEU A 37 43.90 1.12 15.47
C LEU A 37 43.99 2.41 14.66
N LYS A 38 42.96 2.66 13.87
CA LYS A 38 42.90 3.76 12.91
C LYS A 38 41.58 4.50 13.08
N ASN A 39 41.65 5.83 13.10
CA ASN A 39 40.49 6.70 13.02
C ASN A 39 40.92 7.94 12.23
N VAL A 40 40.44 8.07 11.02
CA VAL A 40 40.75 9.20 10.14
C VAL A 40 39.45 9.90 9.80
N PHE A 41 39.36 11.16 10.20
CA PHE A 41 38.21 12.03 9.96
C PHE A 41 38.65 13.33 9.27
N GLY A 42 37.98 13.73 8.18
CA GLY A 42 38.14 15.06 7.60
C GLY A 42 38.24 15.12 6.08
N VAL A 43 38.86 16.17 5.55
CA VAL A 43 38.91 16.48 4.10
C VAL A 43 39.61 15.37 3.30
N ASN A 44 40.59 14.69 3.91
CA ASN A 44 41.35 13.61 3.27
C ASN A 44 40.51 12.33 3.02
N THR A 45 39.36 12.18 3.71
CA THR A 45 38.37 11.12 3.51
C THR A 45 37.13 11.63 2.74
N GLY A 46 37.24 12.80 2.10
CA GLY A 46 36.13 13.43 1.39
C GLY A 46 35.03 13.98 2.29
N GLY A 47 35.31 14.20 3.59
CA GLY A 47 34.30 14.55 4.60
C GLY A 47 33.77 13.34 5.38
N GLY A 48 34.23 12.13 5.09
CA GLY A 48 33.80 10.89 5.74
C GLY A 48 34.61 10.48 6.98
N LEU A 49 34.30 9.29 7.51
CA LEU A 49 34.96 8.65 8.65
C LEU A 49 35.53 7.29 8.25
N ASP A 50 36.83 7.08 8.47
CA ASP A 50 37.50 5.81 8.24
C ASP A 50 38.08 5.30 9.56
N THR A 51 37.39 4.34 10.18
CA THR A 51 37.74 3.77 11.49
C THR A 51 38.02 2.28 11.35
N GLU A 52 39.16 1.81 11.83
CA GLU A 52 39.46 0.38 11.92
C GLU A 52 40.04 0.06 13.30
N LEU A 53 39.46 -0.96 13.93
CA LEU A 53 40.02 -1.63 15.09
C LEU A 53 40.10 -3.12 14.74
N SER A 54 41.29 -3.60 14.40
CA SER A 54 41.48 -5.00 14.05
C SER A 54 42.77 -5.58 14.60
N MET A 55 42.72 -6.86 14.93
CA MET A 55 43.87 -7.65 15.34
C MET A 55 43.98 -8.85 14.41
N ARG A 56 45.20 -9.11 13.95
CA ARG A 56 45.56 -10.28 13.16
C ARG A 56 46.45 -11.18 14.00
N LEU A 57 46.07 -12.44 14.12
CA LEU A 57 46.83 -13.50 14.75
C LEU A 57 47.10 -14.58 13.70
N SER A 58 48.30 -14.56 13.12
CA SER A 58 48.71 -15.40 12.00
C SER A 58 47.72 -15.34 10.81
N LYS A 59 46.96 -16.42 10.58
CA LYS A 59 45.97 -16.54 9.50
C LYS A 59 44.61 -15.95 9.84
N HIS A 60 44.32 -15.68 11.11
CA HIS A 60 43.02 -15.19 11.55
C HIS A 60 43.08 -13.67 11.74
N LYS A 61 42.12 -12.96 11.18
CA LYS A 61 41.88 -11.54 11.46
C LYS A 61 40.57 -11.45 12.23
N PHE A 62 40.52 -10.62 13.25
CA PHE A 62 39.28 -10.27 13.94
C PHE A 62 39.26 -8.77 14.24
N GLY A 63 38.11 -8.15 14.10
CA GLY A 63 38.01 -6.70 14.22
C GLY A 63 36.83 -6.11 13.49
N ILE A 64 36.72 -4.79 13.58
CA ILE A 64 35.69 -3.98 12.95
C ILE A 64 36.39 -2.89 12.13
N ALA A 65 36.01 -2.79 10.86
CA ALA A 65 36.34 -1.65 10.02
C ALA A 65 35.05 -0.95 9.58
N ILE A 66 35.02 0.37 9.69
CA ILE A 66 33.90 1.24 9.34
C ILE A 66 34.44 2.31 8.40
N LEU A 67 33.91 2.36 7.19
CA LEU A 67 34.18 3.41 6.22
C LEU A 67 32.87 4.11 5.88
N LEU A 68 32.70 5.32 6.39
CA LEU A 68 31.64 6.24 6.02
C LEU A 68 32.20 7.24 5.01
N VAL A 69 31.53 7.42 3.88
CA VAL A 69 31.88 8.40 2.86
C VAL A 69 30.65 9.26 2.58
N ASP A 70 30.79 10.56 2.80
CA ASP A 70 29.78 11.57 2.49
C ASP A 70 30.13 12.26 1.17
N LYS A 71 29.19 12.32 0.23
CA LYS A 71 29.30 13.06 -1.04
C LYS A 71 28.38 14.28 -1.00
N GLY A 72 28.63 15.23 -0.10
CA GLY A 72 27.80 16.43 0.08
C GLY A 72 27.95 17.06 1.47
N LYS A 73 26.98 17.87 1.91
CA LYS A 73 26.83 18.19 3.35
C LYS A 73 26.38 16.89 4.04
N GLY A 74 27.27 16.30 4.84
CA GLY A 74 27.18 14.90 5.23
C GLY A 74 26.11 14.62 6.28
N LEU A 75 25.66 13.37 6.38
CA LEU A 75 24.86 12.89 7.52
C LEU A 75 25.60 13.17 8.85
N LEU A 76 26.93 13.12 8.84
CA LEU A 76 27.78 13.43 9.98
C LEU A 76 27.74 14.92 10.36
N ASP A 77 27.63 15.83 9.39
CA ASP A 77 27.48 17.26 9.64
C ASP A 77 26.11 17.56 10.24
N VAL A 78 25.04 16.96 9.69
CA VAL A 78 23.67 17.07 10.23
C VAL A 78 23.58 16.54 11.67
N VAL A 79 24.24 15.42 11.97
CA VAL A 79 24.27 14.84 13.32
C VAL A 79 25.06 15.72 14.27
N LYS A 80 26.22 16.24 13.85
CA LYS A 80 27.03 17.18 14.66
C LYS A 80 26.30 18.48 14.95
N ASP A 81 25.63 19.07 13.96
CA ASP A 81 24.83 20.28 14.14
C ASP A 81 23.69 20.04 15.14
N ARG A 82 23.05 18.86 15.10
CA ARG A 82 22.03 18.45 16.08
C ARG A 82 22.56 18.29 17.50
N PHE A 83 23.80 17.83 17.67
CA PHE A 83 24.43 17.72 18.99
C PHE A 83 24.92 19.07 19.54
N GLN A 84 25.21 20.03 18.66
CA GLN A 84 25.71 21.35 19.05
C GLN A 84 24.60 22.41 19.24
N HIS A 85 23.43 22.25 18.61
CA HIS A 85 22.30 23.18 18.73
C HIS A 85 21.17 22.64 19.61
N LYS A 86 20.52 23.52 20.38
CA LYS A 86 19.32 23.19 21.18
C LYS A 86 18.15 22.77 20.26
N PRO A 87 17.24 21.90 20.72
CA PRO A 87 16.10 21.42 19.94
C PRO A 87 15.05 22.54 19.84
N SER A 88 15.23 23.45 18.88
CA SER A 88 14.29 24.54 18.66
C SER A 88 14.20 24.90 17.18
N ASP A 89 13.88 23.91 16.34
CA ASP A 89 13.02 24.14 15.18
C ASP A 89 12.52 22.80 14.60
N PRO A 90 11.19 22.57 14.48
CA PRO A 90 10.63 21.42 13.75
C PRO A 90 10.98 21.44 12.26
N ASP A 91 11.37 22.60 11.73
CA ASP A 91 11.64 22.85 10.31
C ASP A 91 13.08 22.51 9.87
N MET A 92 13.84 21.76 10.66
CA MET A 92 15.06 21.11 10.15
C MET A 92 14.70 19.96 9.19
N PHE A 93 14.18 20.32 8.02
CA PHE A 93 14.25 19.48 6.85
C PHE A 93 15.73 19.18 6.62
N VAL A 94 16.13 17.94 6.92
CA VAL A 94 17.47 17.43 6.63
C VAL A 94 17.80 17.78 5.18
N GLU A 95 18.82 18.62 4.97
CA GLU A 95 19.35 19.00 3.65
C GLU A 95 19.70 17.74 2.84
N ASN A 96 19.78 17.86 1.51
CA ASN A 96 20.12 16.73 0.63
C ASN A 96 21.44 16.07 1.09
N PHE A 97 21.42 14.75 1.25
CA PHE A 97 22.59 13.99 1.68
C PHE A 97 22.79 12.75 0.81
N ASP A 98 24.04 12.40 0.59
CA ASP A 98 24.48 11.18 -0.08
C ASP A 98 25.59 10.56 0.77
N THR A 99 25.26 9.49 1.48
CA THR A 99 26.14 8.84 2.46
C THR A 99 26.24 7.36 2.15
N THR A 100 27.47 6.87 2.01
CA THR A 100 27.77 5.44 1.90
C THR A 100 28.45 4.96 3.18
N ALA A 101 27.97 3.85 3.73
CA ALA A 101 28.51 3.22 4.92
C ALA A 101 28.93 1.77 4.62
N ASN A 102 30.21 1.47 4.83
CA ASN A 102 30.77 0.14 4.70
C ASN A 102 31.25 -0.32 6.07
N VAL A 103 30.72 -1.44 6.55
CA VAL A 103 31.15 -2.07 7.79
C VAL A 103 31.62 -3.48 7.50
N VAL A 104 32.83 -3.79 7.92
CA VAL A 104 33.44 -5.12 7.83
C VAL A 104 33.67 -5.62 9.24
N LEU A 105 33.08 -6.76 9.55
CA LEU A 105 33.25 -7.44 10.83
C LEU A 105 33.97 -8.77 10.59
N ASP A 106 35.24 -8.80 10.97
CA ASP A 106 36.07 -9.99 10.98
C ASP A 106 35.87 -10.70 12.32
N THR A 107 35.48 -11.98 12.29
CA THR A 107 35.28 -12.78 13.51
C THR A 107 36.29 -13.93 13.56
N LEU A 108 36.53 -14.48 14.75
CA LEU A 108 37.44 -15.62 14.94
C LEU A 108 36.89 -16.94 14.37
N TYR A 109 35.57 -17.14 14.45
CA TYR A 109 34.94 -18.44 14.20
C TYR A 109 34.12 -18.49 12.92
N TYR A 110 33.68 -17.34 12.42
CA TYR A 110 32.86 -17.24 11.23
C TYR A 110 33.55 -16.42 10.13
N PRO A 111 33.29 -16.72 8.85
CA PRO A 111 33.65 -15.86 7.73
C PRO A 111 33.23 -14.41 7.96
N THR A 112 34.02 -13.48 7.41
CA THR A 112 33.81 -12.04 7.50
C THR A 112 32.39 -11.65 7.11
N ILE A 113 31.75 -10.83 7.95
CA ILE A 113 30.46 -10.21 7.68
C ILE A 113 30.73 -8.86 7.03
N THR A 114 30.11 -8.59 5.87
CA THR A 114 30.21 -7.29 5.20
C THR A 114 28.83 -6.66 5.11
N PHE A 115 28.77 -5.39 5.47
CA PHE A 115 27.57 -4.56 5.43
C PHE A 115 27.89 -3.33 4.60
N HIS A 116 27.12 -3.10 3.53
CA HIS A 116 27.22 -1.95 2.66
C HIS A 116 25.85 -1.29 2.63
N ALA A 117 25.75 -0.07 3.16
CA ALA A 117 24.56 0.76 3.06
C ALA A 117 24.85 2.01 2.23
N HIS A 118 23.91 2.42 1.39
CA HIS A 118 23.98 3.65 0.63
C HIS A 118 22.67 4.39 0.79
N MET A 119 22.72 5.57 1.40
CA MET A 119 21.57 6.41 1.67
C MET A 119 21.68 7.70 0.88
N MET A 120 20.66 7.98 0.08
CA MET A 120 20.52 9.21 -0.67
C MET A 120 19.20 9.86 -0.32
N LYS A 121 19.20 11.18 -0.18
CA LYS A 121 18.01 12.02 -0.12
C LYS A 121 18.17 13.23 -1.03
N THR A 122 17.20 13.43 -1.91
CA THR A 122 17.12 14.56 -2.84
C THR A 122 15.73 15.16 -2.75
N TYR A 123 15.60 16.30 -2.08
CA TYR A 123 14.33 17.01 -1.84
C TYR A 123 13.26 16.08 -1.22
N THR A 124 12.41 15.53 -2.08
CA THR A 124 11.24 14.70 -1.81
C THR A 124 11.50 13.20 -1.93
N GLU A 125 12.65 12.81 -2.49
CA GLU A 125 13.03 11.43 -2.73
C GLU A 125 14.08 10.96 -1.71
N MET A 126 13.91 9.75 -1.18
CA MET A 126 14.89 9.04 -0.37
C MET A 126 15.07 7.63 -0.89
N ARG A 127 16.33 7.21 -1.04
CA ARG A 127 16.69 5.85 -1.44
C ARG A 127 17.73 5.28 -0.49
N ASN A 128 17.44 4.13 0.07
CA ASN A 128 18.37 3.35 0.90
C ASN A 128 18.62 2.01 0.23
N THR A 129 19.88 1.72 -0.09
CA THR A 129 20.32 0.41 -0.58
C THR A 129 21.17 -0.25 0.49
N LEU A 130 20.80 -1.48 0.85
CA LEU A 130 21.49 -2.31 1.83
C LEU A 130 21.98 -3.59 1.16
N ASN A 131 23.23 -3.96 1.40
CA ASN A 131 23.78 -5.26 1.07
C ASN A 131 24.49 -5.82 2.30
N LEU A 132 24.09 -7.01 2.72
CA LEU A 132 24.61 -7.72 3.88
C LEU A 132 25.02 -9.12 3.46
N VAL A 133 26.30 -9.46 3.62
CA VAL A 133 26.82 -10.82 3.44
C VAL A 133 27.07 -11.41 4.81
N THR A 134 26.50 -12.58 5.08
CA THR A 134 26.65 -13.27 6.36
C THR A 134 27.14 -14.72 6.16
N PRO A 135 27.81 -15.28 7.19
CA PRO A 135 28.23 -16.67 7.21
C PRO A 135 27.08 -17.64 7.54
N PHE A 136 25.88 -17.16 7.86
CA PHE A 136 24.78 -17.99 8.35
C PHE A 136 24.08 -18.73 7.20
N GLN A 137 23.80 -20.02 7.39
CA GLN A 137 23.11 -20.83 6.36
C GLN A 137 21.69 -20.35 6.09
N ALA A 138 21.02 -19.75 7.07
CA ALA A 138 19.66 -19.23 6.89
C ALA A 138 19.60 -18.05 5.92
N ILE A 139 20.60 -17.14 5.95
CA ILE A 139 20.66 -15.94 5.13
C ILE A 139 22.14 -15.65 4.82
N LYS A 140 22.64 -16.15 3.70
CA LYS A 140 24.03 -15.90 3.25
C LYS A 140 24.21 -14.50 2.67
N GLU A 141 23.21 -14.01 1.97
CA GLU A 141 23.22 -12.67 1.38
C GLU A 141 21.82 -12.05 1.53
N LEU A 142 21.79 -10.78 1.93
CA LEU A 142 20.58 -9.99 2.03
C LEU A 142 20.82 -8.68 1.27
N LYS A 143 20.03 -8.47 0.22
CA LYS A 143 19.99 -7.20 -0.53
C LYS A 143 18.66 -6.53 -0.29
N SER A 144 18.65 -5.26 0.05
CA SER A 144 17.42 -4.50 0.19
C SER A 144 17.53 -3.14 -0.49
N VAL A 145 16.45 -2.72 -1.12
CA VAL A 145 16.28 -1.38 -1.67
C VAL A 145 14.98 -0.82 -1.11
N TYR A 146 15.09 0.29 -0.41
CA TYR A 146 13.97 1.06 0.11
C TYR A 146 13.94 2.41 -0.61
N THR A 147 12.78 2.80 -1.11
CA THR A 147 12.56 4.08 -1.77
C THR A 147 11.32 4.75 -1.21
N VAL A 148 11.42 6.06 -1.05
CA VAL A 148 10.34 6.94 -0.62
C VAL A 148 10.37 8.13 -1.56
N ASP A 149 9.24 8.45 -2.16
CA ASP A 149 9.05 9.56 -3.08
C ASP A 149 7.76 10.27 -2.68
N ILE A 150 7.87 11.50 -2.17
CA ILE A 150 6.76 12.24 -1.56
C ILE A 150 6.64 13.63 -2.18
N THR A 151 5.61 13.85 -2.98
CA THR A 151 5.20 15.20 -3.40
C THR A 151 4.04 15.65 -2.54
N ILE A 152 4.26 16.66 -1.69
CA ILE A 152 3.24 17.14 -0.74
C ILE A 152 1.97 17.53 -1.49
N GLY A 153 0.84 16.93 -1.12
CA GLY A 153 -0.46 17.18 -1.72
C GLY A 153 -0.77 16.35 -2.97
N GLU A 154 0.23 15.71 -3.59
CA GLU A 154 0.05 15.01 -4.88
C GLU A 154 0.38 13.52 -4.80
N LYS A 155 1.51 13.15 -4.22
CA LYS A 155 2.03 11.77 -4.34
C LYS A 155 2.73 11.29 -3.09
N PHE A 156 2.47 10.04 -2.74
CA PHE A 156 3.21 9.30 -1.73
C PHE A 156 3.50 7.90 -2.27
N ASN A 157 4.75 7.64 -2.61
CA ASN A 157 5.18 6.35 -3.16
C ASN A 157 6.30 5.79 -2.29
N VAL A 158 6.04 4.65 -1.65
CA VAL A 158 6.99 3.95 -0.82
C VAL A 158 7.13 2.53 -1.33
N THR A 159 8.35 2.12 -1.65
CA THR A 159 8.63 0.73 -2.04
C THR A 159 9.78 0.17 -1.25
N CYS A 160 9.67 -1.11 -0.89
CA CYS A 160 10.73 -1.87 -0.30
C CYS A 160 10.82 -3.21 -1.01
N VAL A 161 12.02 -3.59 -1.42
CA VAL A 161 12.33 -4.93 -1.91
C VAL A 161 13.47 -5.46 -1.07
N ALA A 162 13.32 -6.66 -0.53
CA ALA A 162 14.34 -7.41 0.18
C ALA A 162 14.48 -8.79 -0.45
N LEU A 163 15.70 -9.08 -0.91
CA LEU A 163 16.09 -10.36 -1.49
C LEU A 163 16.97 -11.10 -0.48
N LEU A 164 16.52 -12.28 -0.06
CA LEU A 164 17.23 -13.14 0.87
C LEU A 164 17.75 -14.39 0.15
N TYR A 165 19.05 -14.61 0.20
CA TYR A 165 19.70 -15.78 -0.38
C TYR A 165 20.12 -16.75 0.71
N ASN A 166 19.68 -18.01 0.61
CA ASN A 166 20.04 -19.07 1.55
C ASN A 166 21.16 -20.01 1.02
N GLY A 167 21.71 -19.74 -0.16
CA GLY A 167 22.70 -20.61 -0.81
C GLY A 167 22.15 -21.47 -1.93
N THR A 168 20.83 -21.52 -2.14
CA THR A 168 20.22 -22.25 -3.27
C THR A 168 19.25 -21.36 -4.03
N TYR A 169 18.36 -20.66 -3.32
CA TYR A 169 17.33 -19.82 -3.93
C TYR A 169 17.35 -18.42 -3.35
N TRP A 170 16.88 -17.47 -4.16
CA TRP A 170 16.54 -16.13 -3.72
C TRP A 170 15.07 -16.10 -3.33
N HIS A 171 14.80 -15.60 -2.13
CA HIS A 171 13.46 -15.32 -1.65
C HIS A 171 13.23 -13.82 -1.70
N GLU A 172 12.16 -13.40 -2.37
CA GLU A 172 11.74 -12.00 -2.41
C GLU A 172 10.71 -11.73 -1.32
N ILE A 173 10.91 -10.63 -0.60
CA ILE A 173 9.92 -9.98 0.24
C ILE A 173 9.84 -8.54 -0.25
N SER A 174 8.66 -8.11 -0.68
CA SER A 174 8.48 -6.74 -1.14
C SER A 174 7.16 -6.15 -0.68
N TYR A 175 7.14 -4.83 -0.53
CA TYR A 175 5.91 -4.08 -0.40
C TYR A 175 5.99 -2.78 -1.19
N LYS A 176 4.84 -2.34 -1.67
CA LYS A 176 4.65 -1.09 -2.38
C LYS A 176 3.40 -0.41 -1.82
N ILE A 177 3.52 0.85 -1.47
CA ILE A 177 2.41 1.70 -1.06
C ILE A 177 2.45 2.90 -1.98
N LEU A 178 1.35 3.15 -2.68
CA LEU A 178 1.21 4.27 -3.59
C LEU A 178 -0.08 5.02 -3.25
N TYR A 179 0.03 6.32 -3.11
CA TYR A 179 -1.09 7.24 -3.13
C TYR A 179 -0.79 8.34 -4.14
N GLU A 180 -1.75 8.64 -5.00
CA GLU A 180 -1.68 9.69 -5.99
C GLU A 180 -3.00 10.48 -5.98
N TYR A 181 -2.87 11.79 -5.94
CA TYR A 181 -3.92 12.77 -6.11
C TYR A 181 -3.59 13.61 -7.34
N GLU A 182 -4.57 13.75 -8.23
CA GLU A 182 -4.44 14.53 -9.45
C GLU A 182 -5.69 15.41 -9.58
N CYS A 183 -5.47 16.70 -9.84
CA CYS A 183 -6.53 17.63 -10.23
C CYS A 183 -6.34 17.98 -11.71
N GLY A 184 -7.41 17.89 -12.50
CA GLY A 184 -7.40 18.33 -13.90
C GLY A 184 -7.20 19.84 -14.02
N GLU A 185 -6.81 20.30 -15.22
CA GLU A 185 -6.82 21.73 -15.54
C GLU A 185 -8.21 22.33 -15.30
N ASP A 186 -8.25 23.55 -14.74
CA ASP A 186 -9.47 24.28 -14.38
C ASP A 186 -10.44 23.49 -13.48
N ASP A 187 -9.92 22.60 -12.63
CA ASP A 187 -10.68 21.74 -11.73
C ASP A 187 -11.70 20.82 -12.44
N ALA A 188 -11.44 20.48 -13.72
CA ALA A 188 -12.34 19.63 -14.52
C ALA A 188 -12.57 18.23 -13.93
N TYR A 189 -11.63 17.73 -13.13
CA TYR A 189 -11.81 16.49 -12.38
C TYR A 189 -10.88 16.42 -11.17
N GLN A 190 -11.24 15.60 -10.19
CA GLN A 190 -10.37 15.19 -9.09
C GLN A 190 -10.22 13.68 -9.09
N SER A 191 -8.99 13.17 -9.06
CA SER A 191 -8.68 11.75 -9.09
C SER A 191 -7.85 11.37 -7.87
N TYR A 192 -8.28 10.33 -7.19
CA TYR A 192 -7.64 9.76 -6.02
C TYR A 192 -7.32 8.30 -6.34
N LEU A 193 -6.07 7.90 -6.15
CA LEU A 193 -5.61 6.52 -6.34
C LEU A 193 -4.83 6.10 -5.10
N ALA A 194 -5.22 5.00 -4.49
CA ALA A 194 -4.47 4.33 -3.44
C ALA A 194 -4.19 2.89 -3.86
N SER A 195 -2.96 2.43 -3.68
CA SER A 195 -2.56 1.06 -4.00
C SER A 195 -1.59 0.51 -2.97
N VAL A 196 -1.78 -0.75 -2.61
CA VAL A 196 -0.91 -1.52 -1.72
C VAL A 196 -0.57 -2.84 -2.41
N GLY A 197 0.71 -3.11 -2.58
CA GLY A 197 1.25 -4.37 -3.05
C GLY A 197 2.11 -5.02 -1.98
N ILE A 198 2.00 -6.33 -1.80
CA ILE A 198 2.82 -7.12 -0.90
C ILE A 198 3.19 -8.42 -1.64
N ALA A 199 4.46 -8.81 -1.61
CA ALA A 199 4.92 -10.12 -2.01
C ALA A 199 5.71 -10.76 -0.87
N THR A 200 5.42 -12.03 -0.58
CA THR A 200 6.11 -12.77 0.48
C THR A 200 6.37 -14.21 0.08
N PRO A 201 7.36 -14.89 0.67
CA PRO A 201 7.57 -16.32 0.47
C PRO A 201 6.55 -17.19 1.25
N LEU A 202 5.58 -16.60 1.96
CA LEU A 202 4.60 -17.35 2.75
C LEU A 202 3.56 -17.97 1.81
N ALA A 203 3.35 -19.28 1.93
CA ALA A 203 2.33 -20.00 1.15
C ALA A 203 0.90 -19.46 1.35
N VAL A 204 0.61 -18.88 2.52
CA VAL A 204 -0.71 -18.31 2.86
C VAL A 204 -0.92 -16.93 2.22
N LEU A 205 0.15 -16.16 1.99
CA LEU A 205 0.10 -14.82 1.43
C LEU A 205 1.27 -14.61 0.45
N PRO A 206 1.30 -15.34 -0.68
CA PRO A 206 2.40 -15.23 -1.64
C PRO A 206 2.43 -13.85 -2.31
N GLY A 207 1.26 -13.26 -2.53
CA GLY A 207 1.11 -11.93 -3.08
C GLY A 207 -0.28 -11.37 -2.83
N LEU A 208 -0.33 -10.05 -2.63
CA LEU A 208 -1.55 -9.25 -2.53
C LEU A 208 -1.33 -7.94 -3.26
N GLU A 209 -2.18 -7.63 -4.21
CA GLU A 209 -2.28 -6.32 -4.81
C GLU A 209 -3.69 -5.78 -4.58
N ALA A 210 -3.78 -4.64 -3.91
CA ALA A 210 -5.02 -3.93 -3.67
C ALA A 210 -4.92 -2.54 -4.29
N ARG A 211 -5.96 -2.11 -4.99
CA ARG A 211 -6.04 -0.80 -5.63
C ARG A 211 -7.43 -0.24 -5.40
N VAL A 212 -7.52 0.99 -4.95
CA VAL A 212 -8.76 1.74 -4.83
C VAL A 212 -8.58 3.05 -5.56
N SER A 213 -9.54 3.41 -6.40
CA SER A 213 -9.56 4.71 -7.07
C SER A 213 -10.93 5.35 -6.97
N ALA A 214 -10.95 6.66 -6.81
CA ALA A 214 -12.16 7.47 -6.88
C ALA A 214 -11.87 8.67 -7.79
N ARG A 215 -12.77 8.94 -8.73
CA ARG A 215 -12.66 10.06 -9.65
C ARG A 215 -13.97 10.82 -9.67
N LEU A 216 -13.89 12.13 -9.41
CA LEU A 216 -15.00 13.05 -9.48
C LEU A 216 -14.87 13.88 -10.75
N GLU A 217 -15.92 13.87 -11.57
CA GLU A 217 -16.08 14.71 -12.77
C GLU A 217 -17.44 15.42 -12.63
N ASP A 218 -17.44 16.73 -12.38
CA ASP A 218 -18.64 17.51 -12.05
C ASP A 218 -19.46 16.89 -10.89
N ALA A 219 -20.60 16.26 -11.20
CA ALA A 219 -21.51 15.58 -10.27
C ALA A 219 -21.33 14.05 -10.23
N LEU A 220 -20.39 13.52 -11.01
CA LEU A 220 -20.22 12.09 -11.28
C LEU A 220 -19.01 11.53 -10.55
N TRP A 221 -19.26 10.68 -9.55
CA TRP A 221 -18.27 9.84 -8.90
C TRP A 221 -18.12 8.50 -9.60
N LYS A 222 -16.90 8.18 -10.02
CA LYS A 222 -16.47 6.87 -10.52
C LYS A 222 -15.51 6.25 -9.52
N MET A 223 -15.90 5.15 -8.90
CA MET A 223 -15.10 4.45 -7.89
C MET A 223 -14.78 3.04 -8.39
N ALA A 224 -13.56 2.59 -8.09
CA ALA A 224 -13.12 1.22 -8.36
C ALA A 224 -12.33 0.71 -7.16
N ALA A 225 -12.50 -0.57 -6.84
CA ALA A 225 -11.70 -1.27 -5.85
C ALA A 225 -11.36 -2.67 -6.37
N ASP A 226 -10.07 -2.90 -6.59
CA ASP A 226 -9.53 -4.14 -7.12
C ASP A 226 -8.65 -4.80 -6.07
N ILE A 227 -8.84 -6.10 -5.85
CA ILE A 227 -8.00 -6.92 -4.99
C ILE A 227 -7.59 -8.15 -5.80
N SER A 228 -6.30 -8.42 -5.86
CA SER A 228 -5.72 -9.55 -6.57
C SER A 228 -4.81 -10.34 -5.63
N MET A 229 -5.12 -11.62 -5.49
CA MET A 229 -4.27 -12.64 -4.87
C MET A 229 -4.21 -13.85 -5.81
N PRO A 230 -3.21 -14.73 -5.70
CA PRO A 230 -3.15 -15.93 -6.53
C PRO A 230 -4.35 -16.88 -6.39
N SER A 231 -5.09 -16.81 -5.28
CA SER A 231 -6.25 -17.67 -5.01
C SER A 231 -7.61 -17.02 -5.31
N PHE A 232 -7.67 -15.70 -5.43
CA PHE A 232 -8.91 -14.99 -5.74
C PHE A 232 -8.65 -13.57 -6.27
N THR A 233 -9.61 -13.07 -7.03
CA THR A 233 -9.66 -11.67 -7.46
C THR A 233 -11.03 -11.08 -7.14
N VAL A 234 -11.04 -9.83 -6.72
CA VAL A 234 -12.23 -9.02 -6.47
C VAL A 234 -12.11 -7.76 -7.30
N ASN A 235 -13.14 -7.44 -8.08
CA ASN A 235 -13.21 -6.21 -8.86
C ASN A 235 -14.55 -5.57 -8.53
N ALA A 236 -14.53 -4.44 -7.86
CA ALA A 236 -15.71 -3.66 -7.53
C ALA A 236 -15.69 -2.36 -8.30
N LEU A 237 -16.76 -2.03 -9.00
CA LEU A 237 -16.94 -0.75 -9.68
C LEU A 237 -18.20 -0.11 -9.11
N ALA A 238 -18.16 1.20 -8.90
CA ALA A 238 -19.33 1.96 -8.50
C ALA A 238 -19.36 3.30 -9.23
N ARG A 239 -20.55 3.73 -9.62
CA ARG A 239 -20.84 5.00 -10.25
C ARG A 239 -21.95 5.67 -9.45
N LEU A 240 -21.75 6.93 -9.08
CA LEU A 240 -22.73 7.73 -8.37
C LEU A 240 -22.81 9.09 -9.05
N GLU A 241 -23.99 9.42 -9.57
CA GLU A 241 -24.29 10.69 -10.22
C GLU A 241 -25.32 11.43 -9.36
N LEU A 242 -24.96 12.64 -8.93
CA LEU A 242 -25.75 13.47 -8.04
C LEU A 242 -26.05 14.81 -8.72
N ASP A 243 -27.14 14.89 -9.47
CA ASP A 243 -27.62 16.13 -10.07
C ASP A 243 -28.96 16.52 -9.42
N ASP A 244 -29.28 17.80 -9.31
CA ASP A 244 -30.61 18.22 -8.82
C ASP A 244 -31.55 18.30 -10.03
N PRO A 245 -32.59 17.45 -10.20
CA PRO A 245 -33.21 16.55 -9.22
C PRO A 245 -32.86 15.06 -9.36
N PHE A 246 -31.92 14.67 -10.22
CA PHE A 246 -31.63 13.28 -10.59
C PHE A 246 -30.56 12.58 -9.73
N ILE A 247 -30.87 11.40 -9.17
CA ILE A 247 -29.85 10.55 -8.52
C ILE A 247 -29.75 9.21 -9.24
N GLU A 248 -28.57 8.87 -9.72
CA GLU A 248 -28.26 7.53 -10.26
C GLU A 248 -27.07 6.92 -9.53
N THR A 249 -27.21 5.67 -9.15
CA THR A 249 -26.16 4.89 -8.52
C THR A 249 -26.12 3.53 -9.19
N SER A 250 -24.97 3.12 -9.70
CA SER A 250 -24.76 1.75 -10.14
C SER A 250 -23.51 1.17 -9.51
N GLY A 251 -23.48 -0.14 -9.32
CA GLY A 251 -22.34 -0.85 -8.80
C GLY A 251 -22.26 -2.23 -9.39
N SER A 252 -21.04 -2.73 -9.58
CA SER A 252 -20.79 -4.13 -9.89
C SER A 252 -19.72 -4.69 -8.98
N LEU A 253 -19.84 -5.97 -8.67
CA LEU A 253 -18.87 -6.74 -7.92
C LEU A 253 -18.63 -8.05 -8.66
N ASN A 254 -17.40 -8.27 -9.09
CA ASN A 254 -16.94 -9.52 -9.66
C ASN A 254 -15.97 -10.19 -8.70
N LEU A 255 -16.28 -11.41 -8.27
CA LEU A 255 -15.46 -12.25 -7.42
C LEU A 255 -15.14 -13.55 -8.16
N THR A 256 -13.86 -13.77 -8.43
CA THR A 256 -13.33 -15.01 -9.00
C THR A 256 -12.46 -15.68 -7.96
N SER A 257 -12.65 -16.98 -7.72
CA SER A 257 -11.85 -17.71 -6.72
C SER A 257 -11.63 -19.15 -7.12
N THR A 258 -10.52 -19.75 -6.66
CA THR A 258 -10.30 -21.20 -6.79
C THR A 258 -11.10 -22.02 -5.79
N TYR A 259 -11.67 -21.39 -4.75
CA TYR A 259 -12.40 -22.07 -3.66
C TYR A 259 -13.92 -21.86 -3.73
N LEU A 260 -14.36 -20.80 -4.40
CA LEU A 260 -15.77 -20.43 -4.54
C LEU A 260 -16.12 -20.39 -6.03
N GLU A 261 -17.39 -20.59 -6.34
CA GLU A 261 -17.87 -20.31 -7.69
C GLU A 261 -17.72 -18.82 -8.02
N ASP A 262 -17.55 -18.49 -9.29
CA ASP A 262 -17.49 -17.10 -9.72
C ASP A 262 -18.83 -16.41 -9.48
N TYR A 263 -18.79 -15.25 -8.82
CA TYR A 263 -19.95 -14.43 -8.53
C TYR A 263 -19.82 -13.08 -9.22
N PHE A 264 -20.84 -12.73 -9.99
CA PHE A 264 -21.00 -11.39 -10.55
C PHE A 264 -22.31 -10.79 -10.05
N ILE A 265 -22.21 -9.66 -9.36
CA ILE A 265 -23.34 -8.92 -8.82
C ILE A 265 -23.37 -7.56 -9.51
N LYS A 266 -24.54 -7.18 -10.04
CA LYS A 266 -24.78 -5.83 -10.57
C LYS A 266 -25.97 -5.19 -9.85
N MET A 267 -25.78 -3.99 -9.34
CA MET A 267 -26.78 -3.20 -8.64
C MET A 267 -26.98 -1.87 -9.37
N GLU A 268 -28.22 -1.48 -9.62
CA GLU A 268 -28.58 -0.19 -10.24
C GLU A 268 -29.73 0.43 -9.44
N PHE A 269 -29.57 1.69 -9.06
CA PHE A 269 -30.55 2.51 -8.38
C PHE A 269 -30.70 3.82 -9.13
N LYS A 270 -31.93 4.16 -9.55
CA LYS A 270 -32.24 5.40 -10.26
C LYS A 270 -33.40 6.12 -9.58
N LYS A 271 -33.28 7.42 -9.34
CA LYS A 271 -34.35 8.26 -8.80
C LYS A 271 -34.57 9.43 -9.74
N ASP A 272 -35.69 9.41 -10.46
CA ASP A 272 -36.11 10.42 -11.42
C ASP A 272 -37.28 11.25 -10.84
N PHE A 273 -37.28 12.57 -11.09
CA PHE A 273 -38.39 13.47 -10.74
C PHE A 273 -39.21 13.93 -11.97
N SER A 274 -38.92 13.41 -13.16
CA SER A 274 -39.64 13.73 -14.40
C SER A 274 -39.74 12.54 -15.35
N ASP A 275 -40.98 12.24 -15.75
CA ASP A 275 -41.53 11.36 -16.79
C ASP A 275 -40.98 9.93 -17.03
N VAL A 276 -41.91 9.11 -17.52
CA VAL A 276 -41.92 7.64 -17.51
C VAL A 276 -41.14 7.06 -18.69
N GLU A 277 -39.94 6.54 -18.44
CA GLU A 277 -39.35 5.50 -19.30
C GLU A 277 -39.75 4.09 -18.82
N SER A 278 -40.04 3.19 -19.75
CA SER A 278 -40.35 1.79 -19.46
C SER A 278 -39.11 1.05 -18.93
N VAL A 279 -39.26 0.36 -17.80
CA VAL A 279 -38.18 -0.42 -17.18
C VAL A 279 -38.07 -1.78 -17.88
N ASP A 280 -37.07 -1.93 -18.74
CA ASP A 280 -36.72 -3.24 -19.30
C ASP A 280 -36.11 -4.16 -18.24
N MET A 281 -36.53 -5.43 -18.28
CA MET A 281 -36.04 -6.48 -17.38
C MET A 281 -34.55 -6.75 -17.63
N PRO A 282 -33.71 -6.83 -16.58
CA PRO A 282 -32.37 -7.36 -16.74
C PRO A 282 -32.47 -8.85 -17.12
N GLN A 283 -32.04 -9.20 -18.33
CA GLN A 283 -31.92 -10.61 -18.73
C GLN A 283 -30.68 -11.21 -18.07
N VAL A 284 -30.87 -12.17 -17.18
CA VAL A 284 -29.76 -12.95 -16.60
C VAL A 284 -29.28 -13.97 -17.63
N GLN A 285 -28.04 -13.85 -18.07
CA GLN A 285 -27.33 -14.95 -18.74
C GLN A 285 -26.31 -15.53 -17.76
N GLY A 286 -26.61 -16.68 -17.15
CA GLY A 286 -25.65 -17.43 -16.32
C GLY A 286 -25.87 -17.30 -14.80
N LYS A 287 -24.78 -17.15 -14.03
CA LYS A 287 -24.76 -17.15 -12.54
C LYS A 287 -24.79 -15.74 -11.93
N GLU A 288 -25.32 -14.77 -12.66
CA GLU A 288 -25.28 -13.37 -12.29
C GLU A 288 -26.46 -12.99 -11.38
N MET A 289 -26.21 -12.11 -10.40
CA MET A 289 -27.25 -11.49 -9.58
C MET A 289 -27.45 -10.05 -10.01
N PHE A 290 -28.68 -9.69 -10.36
CA PHE A 290 -29.07 -8.32 -10.71
C PHE A 290 -30.04 -7.78 -9.69
N LEU A 291 -29.85 -6.54 -9.27
CA LEU A 291 -30.82 -5.77 -8.49
C LEU A 291 -30.96 -4.39 -9.12
N LYS A 292 -32.17 -4.06 -9.55
CA LYS A 292 -32.54 -2.76 -10.09
C LYS A 292 -33.65 -2.17 -9.23
N SER A 293 -33.46 -0.96 -8.73
CA SER A 293 -34.50 -0.22 -8.01
C SER A 293 -34.68 1.17 -8.61
N ARG A 294 -35.93 1.60 -8.71
CA ARG A 294 -36.32 2.91 -9.22
C ARG A 294 -37.31 3.57 -8.28
N VAL A 295 -37.11 4.86 -8.01
CA VAL A 295 -38.10 5.68 -7.30
C VAL A 295 -38.47 6.89 -8.14
N ASP A 296 -39.73 6.99 -8.53
CA ASP A 296 -40.28 8.15 -9.22
C ASP A 296 -41.06 9.04 -8.26
N ALA A 297 -40.79 10.35 -8.30
CA ALA A 297 -41.53 11.34 -7.55
C ALA A 297 -42.42 12.16 -8.49
N TYR A 298 -43.74 12.03 -8.34
CA TYR A 298 -44.74 12.77 -9.12
C TYR A 298 -45.17 14.07 -8.40
N PRO A 299 -45.76 15.04 -9.12
CA PRO A 299 -46.35 16.24 -8.52
C PRO A 299 -47.28 15.91 -7.35
N GLY A 300 -47.20 16.71 -6.27
CA GLY A 300 -47.87 16.42 -5.00
C GLY A 300 -47.08 15.43 -4.13
N LEU A 301 -47.79 14.49 -3.50
CA LEU A 301 -47.26 13.53 -2.53
C LEU A 301 -47.31 12.07 -3.04
N ARG A 302 -47.38 11.88 -4.37
CA ARG A 302 -47.35 10.57 -5.02
C ARG A 302 -45.92 10.11 -5.32
N ARG A 303 -45.63 8.85 -5.03
CA ARG A 303 -44.34 8.19 -5.22
C ARG A 303 -44.56 6.80 -5.78
N VAL A 304 -43.74 6.42 -6.76
CA VAL A 304 -43.72 5.05 -7.30
C VAL A 304 -42.36 4.45 -7.02
N LEU A 305 -42.32 3.25 -6.46
CA LEU A 305 -41.13 2.46 -6.22
C LEU A 305 -41.23 1.16 -7.04
N SER A 306 -40.26 0.92 -7.90
CA SER A 306 -40.11 -0.35 -8.62
C SER A 306 -38.82 -1.02 -8.16
N VAL A 307 -38.90 -2.31 -7.82
CA VAL A 307 -37.75 -3.16 -7.47
C VAL A 307 -37.81 -4.38 -8.36
N GLN A 308 -36.70 -4.69 -9.02
CA GLN A 308 -36.52 -5.88 -9.82
C GLN A 308 -35.23 -6.54 -9.38
N ALA A 309 -35.28 -7.82 -9.02
CA ALA A 309 -34.11 -8.62 -8.76
C ALA A 309 -34.15 -9.88 -9.59
N ALA A 310 -32.99 -10.36 -10.02
CA ALA A 310 -32.85 -11.64 -10.66
C ALA A 310 -31.66 -12.37 -10.04
N THR A 311 -31.84 -13.65 -9.71
CA THR A 311 -30.84 -14.42 -8.95
C THR A 311 -30.64 -15.80 -9.56
N PRO A 312 -29.46 -16.43 -9.36
CA PRO A 312 -29.23 -17.81 -9.79
C PRO A 312 -29.91 -18.85 -8.88
N LEU A 313 -30.63 -18.44 -7.83
CA LEU A 313 -31.30 -19.35 -6.90
C LEU A 313 -32.56 -19.93 -7.55
N ARG A 314 -32.62 -21.26 -7.70
CA ARG A 314 -33.77 -21.97 -8.33
C ARG A 314 -35.13 -21.62 -7.72
N LYS A 315 -35.18 -21.32 -6.41
CA LYS A 315 -36.43 -20.98 -5.69
C LYS A 315 -36.79 -19.48 -5.74
N LEU A 316 -35.88 -18.63 -6.22
CA LEU A 316 -36.06 -17.18 -6.29
C LEU A 316 -35.34 -16.65 -7.53
N SER A 317 -35.64 -17.23 -8.70
CA SER A 317 -34.97 -16.86 -9.95
C SER A 317 -35.19 -15.40 -10.33
N PHE A 318 -36.32 -14.82 -9.91
CA PHE A 318 -36.59 -13.38 -10.01
C PHE A 318 -37.48 -12.89 -8.87
N LEU A 319 -37.47 -11.59 -8.63
CA LEU A 319 -38.41 -10.83 -7.82
C LEU A 319 -38.74 -9.56 -8.57
N LYS A 320 -40.02 -9.22 -8.69
CA LYS A 320 -40.48 -7.92 -9.13
C LYS A 320 -41.44 -7.38 -8.09
N GLY A 321 -41.31 -6.11 -7.75
CA GLY A 321 -42.18 -5.40 -6.82
C GLY A 321 -42.40 -4.00 -7.33
N ASP A 322 -43.63 -3.65 -7.67
CA ASP A 322 -44.03 -2.29 -8.06
C ASP A 322 -44.98 -1.75 -6.99
N THR A 323 -44.66 -0.60 -6.43
CA THR A 323 -45.43 0.05 -5.38
C THR A 323 -45.76 1.47 -5.79
N ASP A 324 -47.03 1.85 -5.81
CA ASP A 324 -47.50 3.21 -6.11
C ASP A 324 -48.26 3.74 -4.90
N PHE A 325 -47.80 4.83 -4.32
CA PHE A 325 -48.44 5.41 -3.15
C PHE A 325 -48.60 6.92 -3.24
N GLU A 326 -49.77 7.39 -2.81
CA GLU A 326 -50.13 8.80 -2.80
C GLU A 326 -50.60 9.20 -1.40
N PHE A 327 -49.87 10.13 -0.77
CA PHE A 327 -50.23 10.67 0.54
C PHE A 327 -51.01 11.98 0.40
N GLY A 328 -52.32 12.00 0.62
CA GLY A 328 -53.06 13.26 0.79
C GLY A 328 -53.19 13.64 2.28
N PRO A 329 -53.49 14.92 2.60
CA PRO A 329 -53.68 15.37 3.99
C PRO A 329 -54.80 14.64 4.76
N LYS A 330 -55.76 14.02 4.05
CA LYS A 330 -56.89 13.28 4.64
C LYS A 330 -57.22 11.96 3.95
N THR A 331 -56.61 11.65 2.82
CA THR A 331 -56.88 10.45 2.02
C THR A 331 -55.60 9.98 1.35
N GLY A 332 -55.43 8.68 1.17
CA GLY A 332 -54.30 8.17 0.40
C GLY A 332 -54.49 6.72 0.02
N TYR A 333 -53.60 6.24 -0.84
CA TYR A 333 -53.56 4.85 -1.23
C TYR A 333 -52.13 4.34 -1.38
N LEU A 334 -51.99 3.03 -1.27
CA LEU A 334 -50.81 2.24 -1.53
C LEU A 334 -51.25 1.03 -2.37
N LEU A 335 -50.77 0.96 -3.60
CA LEU A 335 -50.94 -0.17 -4.49
C LEU A 335 -49.61 -0.92 -4.58
N CYS A 336 -49.59 -2.19 -4.18
CA CYS A 336 -48.41 -3.04 -4.28
C CYS A 336 -48.70 -4.17 -5.25
N LYS A 337 -47.84 -4.38 -6.24
CA LYS A 337 -47.85 -5.55 -7.12
C LYS A 337 -46.53 -6.27 -6.94
N TYR A 338 -46.57 -7.59 -6.80
CA TYR A 338 -45.34 -8.38 -6.73
C TYR A 338 -45.40 -9.62 -7.62
N GLU A 339 -44.24 -10.05 -8.07
CA GLU A 339 -44.02 -11.20 -8.93
C GLU A 339 -42.81 -11.98 -8.43
N LEU A 340 -43.01 -13.27 -8.20
CA LEU A 340 -42.03 -14.27 -7.82
C LEU A 340 -42.20 -15.49 -8.75
N PRO A 341 -41.24 -16.44 -8.80
CA PRO A 341 -41.32 -17.56 -9.74
C PRO A 341 -42.58 -18.40 -9.56
N ASP A 342 -42.99 -18.59 -8.30
CA ASP A 342 -44.13 -19.44 -7.93
C ASP A 342 -45.32 -18.65 -7.37
N MET A 343 -45.26 -17.31 -7.36
CA MET A 343 -46.30 -16.49 -6.73
C MET A 343 -46.41 -15.12 -7.40
N LYS A 344 -47.63 -14.68 -7.69
CA LYS A 344 -47.92 -13.30 -8.12
C LYS A 344 -49.09 -12.80 -7.30
N GLY A 345 -49.08 -11.53 -6.91
CA GLY A 345 -50.18 -10.97 -6.14
C GLY A 345 -50.22 -9.45 -6.22
N ASP A 346 -51.37 -8.90 -5.88
CA ASP A 346 -51.61 -7.47 -5.77
C ASP A 346 -52.36 -7.13 -4.48
N GLY A 347 -51.88 -6.09 -3.80
CA GLY A 347 -52.49 -5.56 -2.58
C GLY A 347 -52.86 -4.10 -2.78
N ASP A 348 -54.06 -3.72 -2.35
CA ASP A 348 -54.43 -2.32 -2.23
C ASP A 348 -54.76 -1.96 -0.79
N LEU A 349 -54.15 -0.87 -0.33
CA LEU A 349 -54.45 -0.25 0.95
C LEU A 349 -54.94 1.16 0.67
N LYS A 350 -56.18 1.46 1.04
CA LYS A 350 -56.79 2.79 0.88
C LYS A 350 -57.26 3.29 2.24
N TRP A 351 -56.93 4.54 2.56
CA TRP A 351 -57.35 5.17 3.81
C TRP A 351 -58.04 6.51 3.54
N SER A 352 -59.07 6.82 4.33
CA SER A 352 -59.76 8.11 4.32
C SER A 352 -60.14 8.53 5.73
N PHE A 353 -59.51 9.60 6.21
CA PHE A 353 -59.83 10.24 7.49
C PHE A 353 -61.06 11.17 7.40
N LEU A 354 -61.70 11.28 6.23
CA LEU A 354 -62.95 12.02 6.05
C LEU A 354 -64.19 11.17 6.41
N ILE A 355 -64.08 9.84 6.37
CA ILE A 355 -65.22 8.92 6.51
C ILE A 355 -65.02 7.91 7.67
N GLY A 356 -63.81 7.82 8.25
CA GLY A 356 -63.54 6.93 9.39
C GLY A 356 -63.28 5.46 9.02
N ASP A 357 -63.28 5.14 7.72
CA ASP A 357 -63.12 3.78 7.22
C ASP A 357 -61.69 3.52 6.68
N LEU A 358 -61.11 2.38 7.10
CA LEU A 358 -59.89 1.79 6.57
C LEU A 358 -60.27 0.59 5.71
N TYR A 359 -59.97 0.63 4.41
CA TYR A 359 -60.22 -0.49 3.50
C TYR A 359 -58.90 -1.17 3.15
N ILE A 360 -58.76 -2.44 3.56
CA ILE A 360 -57.64 -3.30 3.20
C ILE A 360 -58.19 -4.43 2.32
N THR A 361 -57.75 -4.53 1.06
CA THR A 361 -58.01 -5.70 0.23
C THR A 361 -56.69 -6.37 -0.13
N VAL A 362 -56.56 -7.64 0.21
CA VAL A 362 -55.42 -8.47 -0.19
C VAL A 362 -55.94 -9.51 -1.17
N ARG A 363 -55.42 -9.54 -2.39
CA ARG A 363 -55.69 -10.59 -3.38
C ARG A 363 -54.39 -11.39 -3.56
N ILE A 364 -54.41 -12.64 -3.08
CA ILE A 364 -53.31 -13.60 -3.22
C ILE A 364 -53.56 -14.46 -4.46
#